data_AF-A0A3L6E7K4-F1
#
_entry.id   AF-A0A3L6E7K4-F1
#
_cell.length_a   1.000
_cell.length_b   1.000
_cell.length_c   1.000
_cell.angle_alpha   90.00
_cell.angle_beta   90.00
_cell.angle_gamma   90.00
#
_symmetry.space_group_name_H-M   'P 1'
#
loop_
_entity.id
_entity.type
_entity.pdbx_description
1 polymer ?
#
loop_
_entity_poly.entity_id
_entity_poly.type
_entity_poly.pdbx_seq_one_letter_code
_entity_poly.pdbx_strand_id
1 'polypeptide(L)'
;MFQNNVQRVKVYRLTNDGQWDDQGTGHITIDYIEGSREIALAVVDGVDNDTLLLHHLTLDNIYKRQEQTLISLKDPEKALDLLLSFQEAKGCLHIW
;
A
#
# COMPACT_ATOMS: atom_id res chain seq x y z
N MET A 1 -2.93 3.97 25.93
CA MET A 1 -2.47 2.82 25.11
C MET A 1 -3.02 3.06 23.72
N PHE A 2 -2.23 3.56 22.78
CA PHE A 2 -2.68 3.63 21.39
C PHE A 2 -2.74 2.18 20.93
N GLN A 3 -3.94 1.67 20.63
CA GLN A 3 -4.04 0.42 19.88
C GLN A 3 -3.21 0.65 18.61
N ASN A 4 -2.13 -0.11 18.44
CA ASN A 4 -1.50 -0.31 17.15
C ASN A 4 -2.57 -0.97 16.27
N ASN A 5 -3.44 -0.15 15.68
CA ASN A 5 -4.49 -0.60 14.80
C ASN A 5 -3.78 -0.88 13.47
N VAL A 6 -3.21 -2.08 13.41
CA VAL A 6 -2.49 -2.54 12.23
C VAL A 6 -3.49 -2.54 11.07
N GLN A 7 -3.24 -1.71 10.06
CA GLN A 7 -4.23 -1.48 9.01
C GLN A 7 -4.19 -2.64 8.02
N ARG A 8 -5.23 -3.48 8.02
CA ARG A 8 -5.32 -4.61 7.09
C ARG A 8 -5.67 -4.11 5.69
N VAL A 9 -4.84 -4.48 4.71
CA VAL A 9 -4.93 -4.02 3.32
C VAL A 9 -4.76 -5.21 2.39
N LYS A 10 -5.60 -5.27 1.35
CA LYS A 10 -5.38 -6.13 0.20
C LYS A 10 -4.70 -5.33 -0.92
N VAL A 11 -3.68 -5.91 -1.53
CA VAL A 11 -2.88 -5.28 -2.58
C VAL A 11 -3.30 -5.86 -3.92
N TYR A 12 -3.63 -5.00 -4.87
CA TYR A 12 -3.87 -5.38 -6.25
C TYR A 12 -2.88 -4.70 -7.19
N ARG A 13 -2.46 -5.43 -8.23
CA ARG A 13 -1.63 -4.90 -9.31
C ARG A 13 -2.37 -5.01 -10.63
N LEU A 14 -2.38 -3.94 -11.42
CA LEU A 14 -2.95 -3.99 -12.76
C LEU A 14 -2.01 -4.75 -13.69
N THR A 15 -2.52 -5.77 -14.37
CA THR A 15 -1.79 -6.54 -15.38
C THR A 15 -1.83 -5.84 -16.74
N ASN A 16 -0.95 -6.24 -17.65
CA ASN A 16 -0.92 -5.73 -19.02
C ASN A 16 -2.23 -5.98 -19.80
N ASP A 17 -2.99 -7.00 -19.41
CA ASP A 17 -4.30 -7.33 -19.99
C ASP A 17 -5.45 -6.50 -19.38
N GLY A 18 -5.13 -5.53 -18.52
CA GLY A 18 -6.08 -4.63 -17.88
C GLY A 18 -6.89 -5.27 -16.74
N GLN A 19 -6.42 -6.39 -16.18
CA GLN A 19 -7.06 -7.06 -15.04
C GLN A 19 -6.34 -6.72 -13.73
N TRP A 20 -7.08 -6.65 -12.63
CA TRP A 20 -6.49 -6.47 -11.30
C TRP A 20 -6.15 -7.84 -10.71
N ASP A 21 -4.85 -8.10 -10.54
CA ASP A 21 -4.33 -9.31 -9.93
C ASP A 21 -4.19 -9.13 -8.41
N ASP A 22 -4.70 -10.08 -7.63
CA ASP A 22 -4.66 -10.07 -6.16
C ASP A 22 -3.28 -10.53 -5.68
N GLN A 23 -2.50 -9.60 -5.13
CA GLN A 23 -1.15 -9.87 -4.63
C GLN A 23 -1.15 -10.41 -3.20
N GLY A 24 -2.32 -10.44 -2.53
CA GLY A 24 -2.46 -10.91 -1.16
C GLY A 24 -3.00 -9.85 -0.20
N THR A 25 -3.17 -10.27 1.06
CA THR A 25 -3.69 -9.43 2.14
C THR A 25 -2.69 -9.36 3.28
N GLY A 26 -2.29 -8.16 3.65
CA GLY A 26 -1.32 -7.94 4.72
C GLY A 26 -1.66 -6.73 5.56
N HIS A 27 -0.64 -6.27 6.26
CA HIS A 27 -0.66 -5.14 7.15
C HIS A 27 0.22 -4.04 6.58
N ILE A 28 -0.35 -2.85 6.38
CA ILE A 28 0.38 -1.72 5.82
C ILE A 28 1.08 -0.89 6.91
N THR A 29 2.32 -0.50 6.62
CA THR A 29 3.12 0.42 7.43
C THR A 29 3.76 1.48 6.53
N ILE A 30 4.01 2.66 7.11
CA ILE A 30 4.87 3.69 6.52
C ILE A 30 5.98 3.96 7.52
N ASP A 31 7.22 3.69 7.15
CA ASP A 31 8.38 3.91 8.01
C ASP A 31 9.65 4.20 7.20
N TYR A 32 10.71 4.60 7.89
CA TYR A 32 12.04 4.72 7.30
C TYR A 32 12.59 3.35 6.92
N ILE A 33 13.19 3.28 5.74
CA ILE A 33 13.98 2.10 5.36
C ILE A 33 15.24 2.08 6.23
N GLU A 34 15.51 0.94 6.86
CA GLU A 34 16.66 0.78 7.75
C GLU A 34 17.98 1.16 7.05
N GLY A 35 18.78 2.01 7.70
CA GLY A 35 20.05 2.49 7.16
C GLY A 35 19.92 3.57 6.07
N SER A 36 18.72 4.06 5.78
CA SER A 36 18.49 5.13 4.80
C SER A 36 17.69 6.31 5.40
N ARG A 37 17.55 7.40 4.63
CA ARG A 37 16.66 8.53 4.96
C ARG A 37 15.35 8.49 4.17
N GLU A 38 15.13 7.41 3.43
CA GLU A 38 13.97 7.23 2.58
C GLU A 38 12.83 6.61 3.37
N ILE A 39 11.61 7.03 3.06
CA ILE A 39 10.39 6.51 3.68
C ILE A 39 9.74 5.56 2.68
N ALA A 40 9.32 4.39 3.14
CA ALA A 40 8.62 3.42 2.32
C ALA A 40 7.25 3.09 2.89
N LEU A 41 6.33 2.82 1.98
CA LEU A 41 5.08 2.12 2.25
C LEU A 41 5.34 0.62 2.05
N ALA A 42 5.17 -0.16 3.10
CA ALA A 42 5.33 -1.60 3.08
C ALA A 42 4.01 -2.28 3.41
N VAL A 43 3.73 -3.41 2.75
CA VAL A 43 2.65 -4.32 3.13
C VAL A 43 3.26 -5.69 3.40
N VAL A 44 3.07 -6.18 4.62
CA VAL A 44 3.63 -7.45 5.07
C VAL A 44 2.50 -8.42 5.38
N ASP A 45 2.60 -9.64 4.86
CA ASP A 45 1.64 -10.71 5.13
C ASP A 45 1.61 -11.05 6.64
N GLY A 46 0.41 -11.29 7.16
CA GLY A 46 0.22 -11.51 8.60
C GLY A 46 0.53 -12.92 9.10
N VAL A 47 0.74 -13.88 8.19
CA VAL A 47 0.99 -15.29 8.51
C VAL A 47 2.49 -15.59 8.38
N ASP A 48 3.06 -15.33 7.22
CA ASP A 48 4.43 -15.73 6.89
C ASP A 48 5.45 -14.57 7.03
N ASN A 49 4.99 -13.35 7.29
CA ASN A 49 5.78 -12.11 7.29
C ASN A 49 6.49 -11.82 5.94
N ASP A 50 5.97 -12.39 4.85
CA ASP A 50 6.44 -12.08 3.51
C ASP A 50 6.07 -10.65 3.13
N THR A 51 6.99 -9.96 2.44
CA THR A 51 6.75 -8.61 1.94
C THR A 51 5.94 -8.68 0.65
N LEU A 52 4.67 -8.29 0.70
CA LEU A 52 3.76 -8.24 -0.45
C LEU A 52 3.98 -6.99 -1.30
N LEU A 53 4.37 -5.88 -0.67
CA LEU A 53 4.68 -4.62 -1.33
C LEU A 53 5.75 -3.87 -0.55
N LEU A 54 6.72 -3.32 -1.27
CA LEU A 54 7.63 -2.29 -0.78
C LEU A 54 7.70 -1.18 -1.83
N HIS A 55 7.20 0.00 -1.49
CA HIS A 55 7.15 1.15 -2.39
C HIS A 55 7.76 2.38 -1.71
N HIS A 56 8.81 2.94 -2.32
CA HIS A 56 9.43 4.16 -1.82
C HIS A 56 8.48 5.33 -2.06
N LEU A 57 8.13 6.06 -1.01
CA LEU A 57 7.25 7.22 -1.14
C LEU A 57 7.95 8.33 -1.92
N THR A 58 7.23 8.89 -2.88
CA THR A 58 7.69 10.04 -3.65
C THR A 58 6.74 11.22 -3.43
N LEU A 59 7.20 12.42 -3.79
CA LEU A 59 6.37 13.63 -3.74
C LEU A 59 5.51 13.80 -5.00
N ASP A 60 5.60 12.86 -5.93
CA ASP A 60 4.86 12.93 -7.18
C ASP A 60 3.37 12.72 -6.93
N ASN A 61 2.56 13.35 -7.77
CA ASN A 61 1.11 13.26 -7.68
C ASN A 61 0.56 11.96 -8.30
N ILE A 62 1.10 10.82 -7.84
CA ILE A 62 0.80 9.46 -8.33
C ILE A 62 -0.21 8.73 -7.44
N TYR A 63 -0.44 9.23 -6.23
CA TYR A 63 -1.34 8.66 -5.24
C TYR A 63 -2.71 9.33 -5.31
N LYS A 64 -3.78 8.55 -5.25
CA LYS A 64 -5.15 9.08 -5.15
C LYS A 64 -5.96 8.22 -4.20
N ARG A 65 -6.56 8.85 -3.19
CA ARG A 65 -7.64 8.21 -2.43
C ARG A 65 -8.91 8.18 -3.26
N GLN A 66 -9.48 6.99 -3.40
CA GLN A 66 -10.76 6.75 -4.03
C GLN A 66 -11.70 6.18 -2.97
N GLU A 67 -12.96 6.57 -3.00
CA GLU A 67 -13.93 6.15 -1.98
C GLU A 67 -13.40 6.38 -0.54
N GLN A 68 -13.91 5.63 0.45
CA GLN A 68 -13.45 5.74 1.83
C GLN A 68 -12.35 4.72 2.18
N THR A 69 -12.14 3.70 1.34
CA THR A 69 -11.32 2.51 1.65
C THR A 69 -10.31 2.18 0.56
N LEU A 70 -10.15 3.00 -0.48
CA LEU A 70 -9.23 2.71 -1.58
C LEU A 70 -8.16 3.79 -1.73
N ILE A 71 -6.93 3.36 -1.97
CA ILE A 71 -5.86 4.24 -2.46
C ILE A 71 -5.30 3.61 -3.72
N SER A 72 -5.32 4.33 -4.83
CA SER A 72 -4.63 3.93 -6.06
C SER A 72 -3.28 4.62 -6.16
N LEU A 73 -2.29 3.90 -6.64
CA LEU A 73 -0.98 4.42 -7.01
C LEU A 73 -0.77 4.14 -8.49
N LYS A 74 -0.40 5.17 -9.26
CA LYS A 74 -0.07 5.04 -10.68
C LYS A 74 1.24 5.72 -10.95
N ASP A 75 2.31 4.94 -11.01
CA ASP A 75 3.67 5.39 -11.26
C ASP A 75 4.04 5.05 -12.72
N PRO A 76 3.97 6.03 -13.65
CA PRO A 76 4.26 5.78 -15.06
C PRO A 76 5.73 5.49 -15.32
N GLU A 77 6.63 6.00 -14.48
CA GLU A 77 8.08 5.79 -14.63
C GLU A 77 8.45 4.33 -14.33
N LYS A 78 7.76 3.72 -13.36
CA LYS A 78 7.95 2.30 -13.00
C LYS A 78 6.98 1.35 -13.70
N ALA A 79 6.12 1.86 -14.58
CA ALA A 79 5.01 1.11 -15.17
C ALA A 79 4.21 0.32 -14.12
N LEU A 80 3.92 0.97 -12.99
CA LEU A 80 3.34 0.35 -11.80
C LEU A 80 1.98 0.98 -11.49
N ASP A 81 0.93 0.19 -11.67
CA ASP A 81 -0.43 0.54 -11.28
C ASP A 81 -0.89 -0.39 -10.15
N LEU A 82 -1.13 0.19 -8.98
CA LEU A 82 -1.56 -0.51 -7.77
C LEU A 82 -2.90 0.03 -7.25
N LEU A 83 -3.65 -0.84 -6.59
CA LEU A 83 -4.81 -0.50 -5.80
C LEU A 83 -4.68 -1.14 -4.42
N LEU A 84 -4.68 -0.31 -3.38
CA LEU A 84 -4.68 -0.70 -1.98
C LEU A 84 -6.12 -0.64 -1.47
N SER A 85 -6.67 -1.80 -1.09
CA SER A 85 -8.02 -1.91 -0.56
C SER A 85 -7.99 -2.17 0.94
N PHE A 86 -8.39 -1.17 1.71
CA PHE A 86 -8.37 -1.19 3.16
C PHE A 86 -9.62 -1.87 3.71
N GLN A 87 -9.46 -2.69 4.74
CA GLN A 87 -10.59 -3.28 5.45
C GLN A 87 -11.46 -2.21 6.13
N GLU A 88 -10.84 -1.14 6.64
CA GLU A 88 -11.53 -0.07 7.38
C GLU A 88 -11.21 1.32 6.79
N ALA A 89 -12.24 2.16 6.69
CA ALA A 89 -12.11 3.54 6.22
C ALA A 89 -11.18 4.39 7.10
N LYS A 90 -11.20 4.14 8.42
CA LYS A 90 -10.30 4.81 9.36
C LYS A 90 -8.82 4.50 9.06
N GLY A 91 -8.53 3.28 8.62
CA GLY A 91 -7.18 2.87 8.23
C GLY A 91 -6.71 3.52 6.94
N CYS A 92 -7.59 3.55 5.94
CA CYS A 92 -7.36 4.27 4.70
C CYS A 92 -7.07 5.76 4.95
N LEU A 93 -7.90 6.41 5.78
CA LEU A 93 -7.72 7.82 6.16
C LEU A 93 -6.43 8.07 6.96
N HIS A 94 -5.96 7.10 7.74
CA HIS A 94 -4.73 7.25 8.51
C HIS A 94 -3.47 7.16 7.62
N ILE A 95 -3.50 6.31 6.59
CA ILE A 95 -2.40 6.16 5.63
C ILE A 95 -2.37 7.29 4.60
N TRP A 96 -3.53 7.80 4.21
CA TRP A 96 -3.67 8.93 3.26
C TRP A 96 -3.27 10.27 3.87
#